data_AF-A0A1I8G036-F1
#
_entry.id   AF-A0A1I8G036-F1
#
_cell.length_a   1.000
_cell.length_b   1.000
_cell.length_c   1.000
_cell.angle_alpha   90.00
_cell.angle_beta   90.00
_cell.angle_gamma   90.00
#
_symmetry.space_group_name_H-M   'P 1'
#
loop_
_entity.id
_entity.type
_entity.pdbx_description
1 polymer ?
#
loop_
_entity_poly.entity_id
_entity_poly.type
_entity_poly.pdbx_seq_one_letter_code
_entity_poly.pdbx_strand_id
1 'polypeptide(L)'
;WAQRVSQRNYNSEDGAVDLQLGSLLTMPLQRVMKYGLLLQEILRHTEDGEERLALESMISHVTSFCNELNSTYRAKCDQAELRGVADRIEDAKLPDWIDGLGDETATVLESYRLNLMRPMPHNGQLRRRISEGDVRFKDEKGKWNDAKCLLFTDLLLLAKSSKRNSLRLLRPPLRLDRLVLHKLSDPNST
;
A
#
# COMPACT_ATOMS: atom_id res chain seq x y z
N TRP A 1 -9.67 -4.04 -11.86
CA TRP A 1 -8.33 -4.11 -12.49
C TRP A 1 -8.07 -5.48 -13.13
N ALA A 2 -8.25 -6.59 -12.40
CA ALA A 2 -8.09 -7.97 -12.92
C ALA A 2 -8.94 -8.28 -14.18
N GLN A 3 -10.21 -7.85 -14.23
CA GLN A 3 -11.06 -8.03 -15.43
C GLN A 3 -10.58 -7.21 -16.66
N ARG A 4 -10.02 -6.01 -16.45
CA ARG A 4 -9.49 -5.18 -17.56
C ARG A 4 -8.16 -5.72 -18.10
N VAL A 5 -7.31 -6.30 -17.26
CA VAL A 5 -6.07 -6.96 -17.68
C VAL A 5 -6.38 -8.28 -18.40
N SER A 6 -7.40 -9.01 -17.92
CA SER A 6 -7.88 -10.26 -18.53
C SER A 6 -8.44 -10.05 -19.94
N GLN A 7 -9.24 -9.01 -20.18
CA GLN A 7 -9.77 -8.68 -21.52
C GLN A 7 -8.67 -8.26 -22.50
N ARG A 8 -7.67 -7.48 -22.06
CA ARG A 8 -6.59 -7.00 -22.94
C ARG A 8 -5.67 -8.12 -23.43
N ASN A 9 -5.52 -9.18 -22.64
CA ASN A 9 -4.70 -10.36 -22.98
C ASN A 9 -5.50 -11.47 -23.70
N TYR A 10 -6.81 -11.32 -23.88
CA TYR A 10 -7.63 -12.26 -24.65
C TYR A 10 -7.43 -12.07 -26.18
N ASN A 11 -7.14 -10.84 -26.61
CA ASN A 11 -7.02 -10.47 -28.03
C ASN A 11 -5.61 -10.59 -28.64
N SER A 12 -4.62 -11.08 -27.90
CA SER A 12 -3.31 -11.37 -28.51
C SER A 12 -3.36 -12.74 -29.20
N GLU A 13 -3.92 -12.75 -30.41
CA GLU A 13 -3.82 -13.84 -31.39
C GLU A 13 -2.45 -13.89 -32.09
N ASP A 14 -1.44 -13.17 -31.61
CA ASP A 14 -0.08 -13.28 -32.12
C ASP A 14 0.69 -14.34 -31.34
N GLY A 15 0.90 -15.49 -31.99
CA GLY A 15 1.82 -16.56 -31.57
C GLY A 15 3.30 -16.15 -31.56
N ALA A 16 3.61 -14.86 -31.57
CA ALA A 16 4.94 -14.36 -31.27
C ALA A 16 5.07 -14.25 -29.76
N VAL A 17 5.66 -15.27 -29.14
CA VAL A 17 6.15 -15.17 -27.77
C VAL A 17 7.22 -14.08 -27.78
N ASP A 18 6.89 -12.87 -27.34
CA ASP A 18 7.90 -11.84 -27.09
C ASP A 18 8.82 -12.40 -26.01
N LEU A 19 10.01 -12.89 -26.38
CA LEU A 19 10.96 -13.62 -25.50
C LEU A 19 11.65 -12.70 -24.48
N GLN A 20 11.14 -11.50 -24.28
CA GLN A 20 11.64 -10.57 -23.28
C GLN A 20 11.44 -11.14 -21.87
N LEU A 21 12.47 -11.09 -21.03
CA LEU A 21 12.42 -11.63 -19.66
C LEU A 21 11.20 -11.12 -18.86
N GLY A 22 10.81 -9.87 -19.07
CA GLY A 22 9.63 -9.29 -18.41
C GLY A 22 8.32 -10.00 -18.75
N SER A 23 8.10 -10.38 -20.01
CA SER A 23 6.89 -11.09 -20.42
C SER A 23 6.88 -12.53 -19.87
N LEU A 24 8.03 -13.23 -19.93
CA LEU A 24 8.21 -14.59 -19.44
C LEU A 24 7.90 -14.69 -17.94
N LEU A 25 8.29 -13.69 -17.15
CA LEU A 25 8.01 -13.64 -15.70
C LEU A 25 6.51 -13.42 -15.40
N THR A 26 5.74 -12.82 -16.32
CA THR A 26 4.30 -12.60 -16.14
C THR A 26 3.44 -13.77 -16.62
N MET A 27 3.97 -14.64 -17.49
CA MET A 27 3.23 -15.77 -18.07
C MET A 27 2.59 -16.72 -17.04
N PRO A 28 3.27 -17.14 -15.95
CA PRO A 28 2.66 -18.04 -14.97
C PRO A 28 1.42 -17.42 -14.30
N LEU A 29 1.50 -16.13 -13.95
CA LEU A 29 0.39 -15.40 -13.36
C LEU A 29 -0.78 -15.28 -14.35
N GLN A 30 -0.48 -14.93 -15.61
CA GLN A 30 -1.48 -14.85 -16.67
C GLN A 30 -2.16 -16.20 -16.90
N ARG A 31 -1.39 -17.31 -16.89
CA ARG A 31 -1.92 -18.66 -17.10
C ARG A 31 -2.89 -19.06 -15.99
N VAL A 32 -2.54 -18.83 -14.73
CA VAL A 32 -3.42 -19.10 -13.59
C VAL A 32 -4.75 -18.37 -13.73
N MET A 33 -4.73 -17.09 -14.13
CA MET A 33 -5.93 -16.28 -14.31
C MET A 33 -6.81 -16.76 -15.48
N LYS A 34 -6.26 -17.48 -16.46
CA LYS A 34 -7.02 -18.03 -17.60
C LYS A 34 -7.83 -19.27 -17.23
N TYR A 35 -7.45 -20.04 -16.21
CA TYR A 35 -8.17 -21.27 -15.86
C TYR A 35 -9.63 -21.01 -15.49
N GLY A 36 -9.94 -19.89 -14.82
CA GLY A 36 -11.32 -19.53 -14.48
C GLY A 36 -12.19 -19.34 -15.73
N LEU A 37 -11.67 -18.66 -16.76
CA LEU A 37 -12.39 -18.41 -18.01
C LEU A 37 -12.60 -19.69 -18.83
N LEU A 38 -11.56 -20.54 -18.91
CA LEU A 38 -11.64 -21.80 -19.63
C LEU A 38 -12.65 -22.75 -18.99
N LEU A 39 -12.65 -22.83 -17.66
CA LEU A 39 -13.60 -23.65 -16.92
C LEU A 39 -15.04 -23.12 -17.06
N GLN A 40 -15.23 -21.80 -17.09
CA GLN A 40 -16.54 -21.19 -17.37
C GLN A 40 -17.05 -21.51 -18.78
N GLU A 41 -16.16 -21.52 -19.78
CA GLU A 41 -16.54 -21.88 -21.15
C GLU A 41 -16.89 -23.37 -21.26
N ILE A 42 -16.13 -24.26 -20.61
CA ILE A 42 -16.44 -25.69 -20.56
C ILE A 42 -17.80 -25.90 -19.89
N LEU A 43 -18.06 -25.25 -18.75
CA LEU A 43 -19.34 -25.31 -18.05
C LEU A 43 -20.52 -24.91 -18.95
N ARG A 44 -20.34 -23.95 -19.86
CA ARG A 44 -21.37 -23.51 -20.80
C ARG A 44 -21.75 -24.58 -21.83
N HIS A 45 -20.84 -25.52 -22.10
CA HIS A 45 -21.00 -26.59 -23.07
C HIS A 45 -21.23 -27.98 -22.44
N THR A 46 -21.37 -28.06 -21.12
CA THR A 46 -21.65 -29.33 -20.40
C THR A 46 -23.13 -29.44 -20.06
N GLU A 47 -23.77 -30.52 -20.52
CA GLU A 47 -25.21 -30.79 -20.31
C GLU A 47 -25.48 -31.72 -19.10
N ASP A 48 -24.48 -32.49 -18.66
CA ASP A 48 -24.62 -33.42 -17.53
C ASP A 48 -24.63 -32.72 -16.16
N GLY A 49 -25.58 -33.09 -15.30
CA GLY A 49 -25.82 -32.41 -14.02
C GLY A 49 -24.73 -32.62 -12.97
N GLU A 50 -24.15 -33.82 -12.88
CA GLU A 50 -23.10 -34.15 -11.91
C GLU A 50 -21.77 -33.50 -12.31
N GLU A 51 -21.41 -33.57 -13.59
CA GLU A 51 -20.22 -32.89 -14.13
C GLU A 51 -20.32 -31.36 -13.98
N ARG A 52 -21.52 -30.79 -14.15
CA ARG A 52 -21.77 -29.35 -13.97
C ARG A 52 -21.50 -28.90 -12.54
N LEU A 53 -21.94 -29.66 -11.54
CA LEU A 53 -21.67 -29.37 -10.12
C LEU A 53 -20.18 -29.47 -9.79
N ALA A 54 -19.46 -30.45 -10.36
CA ALA A 54 -18.01 -30.57 -10.20
C ALA A 54 -17.28 -29.36 -10.79
N LEU A 55 -17.69 -28.90 -11.99
CA LEU A 55 -17.13 -27.72 -12.65
C LEU A 55 -17.41 -26.43 -11.88
N GLU A 56 -18.61 -26.25 -11.33
CA GLU A 56 -18.93 -25.09 -10.46
C GLU A 56 -18.04 -25.05 -9.22
N SER A 57 -17.82 -26.20 -8.58
CA SER A 57 -16.88 -26.34 -7.47
C SER A 57 -15.45 -25.97 -7.88
N MET A 58 -14.98 -26.46 -9.04
CA MET A 58 -13.65 -26.10 -9.57
C MET A 58 -13.51 -24.61 -9.85
N ILE A 59 -14.52 -23.97 -10.44
CA ILE A 59 -14.52 -22.52 -10.71
C ILE A 59 -14.44 -21.73 -9.39
N SER A 60 -15.18 -22.17 -8.36
CA SER A 60 -15.12 -21.55 -7.03
C SER A 60 -13.70 -21.61 -6.45
N HIS A 61 -13.06 -22.78 -6.49
CA HIS A 61 -11.68 -22.94 -6.01
C HIS A 61 -10.68 -22.08 -6.78
N VAL A 62 -10.75 -22.08 -8.11
CA VAL A 62 -9.86 -21.25 -8.95
C VAL A 62 -10.07 -19.76 -8.69
N THR A 63 -11.31 -19.33 -8.48
CA THR A 63 -11.65 -17.95 -8.16
C THR A 63 -11.09 -17.56 -6.79
N SER A 64 -11.28 -18.41 -5.77
CA SER A 64 -10.75 -18.17 -4.43
C SER A 64 -9.22 -18.09 -4.44
N PHE A 65 -8.56 -19.01 -5.15
CA PHE A 65 -7.11 -19.00 -5.35
C PHE A 65 -6.62 -17.71 -6.03
N CYS A 66 -7.30 -17.25 -7.08
CA CYS A 66 -6.97 -15.98 -7.74
C CYS A 66 -7.13 -14.78 -6.80
N ASN A 67 -8.14 -14.79 -5.94
CA ASN A 67 -8.36 -13.73 -4.95
C ASN A 67 -7.25 -13.71 -3.89
N GLU A 68 -6.85 -14.87 -3.38
CA GLU A 68 -5.75 -15.03 -2.42
C GLU A 68 -4.41 -14.57 -3.02
N LEU A 69 -4.12 -14.98 -4.26
CA LEU A 69 -2.94 -14.53 -5.00
C LEU A 69 -2.93 -13.01 -5.17
N ASN A 70 -4.06 -12.42 -5.58
CA ASN A 70 -4.16 -10.97 -5.75
C ASN A 70 -4.01 -10.23 -4.42
N SER A 71 -4.60 -10.75 -3.33
CA SER A 71 -4.44 -10.20 -1.98
C SER A 71 -2.97 -10.20 -1.55
N THR A 72 -2.29 -11.34 -1.73
CA THR A 72 -0.86 -11.50 -1.39
C THR A 72 0.03 -10.59 -2.22
N TYR A 73 -0.25 -10.49 -3.53
CA TYR A 73 0.48 -9.59 -4.43
C TYR A 73 0.34 -8.13 -3.99
N ARG A 74 -0.89 -7.69 -3.70
CA ARG A 74 -1.18 -6.35 -3.21
C ARG A 74 -0.46 -6.07 -1.89
N ALA A 75 -0.52 -6.99 -0.94
CA ALA A 75 0.19 -6.85 0.34
C ALA A 75 1.71 -6.68 0.16
N LYS A 76 2.33 -7.43 -0.76
CA LYS A 76 3.76 -7.29 -1.08
C LYS A 76 4.08 -5.95 -1.76
N CYS A 77 3.26 -5.49 -2.69
CA CYS A 77 3.41 -4.17 -3.30
C CYS A 77 3.31 -3.06 -2.26
N ASP A 78 2.26 -3.10 -1.43
CA ASP A 78 2.03 -2.12 -0.37
C ASP A 78 3.20 -2.09 0.62
N GLN A 79 3.77 -3.26 0.96
CA GLN A 79 4.96 -3.37 1.82
C GLN A 79 6.23 -2.80 1.16
N ALA A 80 6.43 -3.05 -0.13
CA ALA A 80 7.57 -2.51 -0.87
C ALA A 80 7.51 -0.98 -0.98
N GLU A 81 6.31 -0.43 -1.24
CA GLU A 81 6.09 1.02 -1.24
C GLU A 81 6.35 1.63 0.14
N LEU A 82 5.83 1.00 1.20
CA LEU A 82 6.05 1.44 2.57
C LEU A 82 7.54 1.45 2.92
N ARG A 83 8.28 0.41 2.52
CA ARG A 83 9.73 0.32 2.72
C ARG A 83 10.45 1.45 2.01
N GLY A 84 10.10 1.73 0.75
CA GLY A 84 10.68 2.85 0.01
C GLY A 84 10.41 4.21 0.65
N VAL A 85 9.28 4.39 1.33
CA VAL A 85 9.01 5.60 2.13
C VAL A 85 9.81 5.60 3.43
N ALA A 86 9.89 4.46 4.13
CA ALA A 86 10.67 4.32 5.36
C ALA A 86 12.15 4.65 5.12
N ASP A 87 12.73 4.15 4.03
CA ASP A 87 14.13 4.41 3.64
C ASP A 87 14.39 5.90 3.32
N ARG A 88 13.35 6.64 2.92
CA ARG A 88 13.44 8.08 2.65
C ARG A 88 13.30 8.92 3.90
N ILE A 89 12.64 8.45 4.95
CA ILE A 89 12.46 9.24 6.17
C ILE A 89 13.83 9.38 6.83
N GLU A 90 14.31 10.62 6.92
CA GLU A 90 15.44 10.90 7.80
C GLU A 90 14.96 10.58 9.21
N ASP A 91 15.67 9.67 9.87
CA ASP A 91 15.57 9.51 11.30
C ASP A 91 15.55 10.90 11.93
N ALA A 92 14.42 11.28 12.50
CA ALA A 92 14.31 12.52 13.24
C ALA A 92 15.33 12.39 14.36
N LYS A 93 16.53 12.99 14.15
CA LYS A 93 17.62 12.95 15.10
C LYS A 93 17.02 13.18 16.48
N LEU A 94 17.28 12.24 17.39
CA LEU A 94 16.95 12.41 18.80
C LEU A 94 17.42 13.82 19.16
N PRO A 95 16.51 14.71 19.58
CA PRO A 95 16.91 16.09 19.82
C PRO A 95 18.06 16.13 20.82
N ASP A 96 19.04 17.01 20.59
CA ASP A 96 20.36 17.02 21.25
C ASP A 96 20.31 17.02 22.81
N TRP A 97 19.15 17.30 23.42
CA TRP A 97 18.94 17.19 24.87
C TRP A 97 18.89 15.74 25.39
N ILE A 98 18.67 14.75 24.51
CA ILE A 98 18.56 13.34 24.89
C ILE A 98 19.92 12.73 25.21
N ASP A 99 21.00 13.22 24.59
CA ASP A 99 22.37 12.82 24.93
C ASP A 99 22.72 13.15 26.41
N GLY A 100 21.96 14.03 27.05
CA GLY A 100 22.08 14.37 28.48
C GLY A 100 21.31 13.48 29.45
N LEU A 101 20.50 12.51 28.99
CA LEU A 101 19.61 11.71 29.85
C LEU A 101 20.20 10.37 30.33
N GLY A 102 21.40 9.98 29.85
CA GLY A 102 22.07 8.72 30.21
C GLY A 102 21.63 7.50 29.39
N ASP A 103 22.46 6.45 29.38
CA ASP A 103 22.38 5.30 28.45
C ASP A 103 21.07 4.48 28.55
N GLU A 104 20.55 4.29 29.77
CA GLU A 104 19.29 3.56 29.98
C GLU A 104 18.08 4.27 29.36
N THR A 105 18.02 5.59 29.46
CA THR A 105 16.92 6.37 28.88
C THR A 105 17.02 6.43 27.36
N ALA A 106 18.24 6.55 26.81
CA ALA A 106 18.49 6.50 25.37
C ALA A 106 18.01 5.16 24.78
N THR A 107 18.31 4.05 25.47
CA THR A 107 17.84 2.71 25.09
C THR A 107 16.31 2.60 25.07
N VAL A 108 15.64 3.15 26.08
CA VAL A 108 14.16 3.18 26.13
C VAL A 108 13.60 4.04 25.00
N LEU A 109 14.16 5.23 24.76
CA LEU A 109 13.74 6.14 23.70
C LEU A 109 13.90 5.54 22.29
N GLU A 110 14.94 4.73 22.08
CA GLU A 110 15.15 3.99 20.83
C GLU A 110 13.96 3.07 20.51
N SER A 111 13.34 2.46 21.53
CA SER A 111 12.17 1.58 21.36
C SER A 111 10.90 2.30 20.87
N TYR A 112 10.84 3.62 21.10
CA TYR A 112 9.75 4.53 20.70
C TYR A 112 10.01 5.26 19.37
N ARG A 113 11.15 4.99 18.71
CA ARG A 113 11.42 5.59 17.40
C ARG A 113 10.39 5.14 16.38
N LEU A 114 10.08 6.06 15.47
CA LEU A 114 9.14 5.78 14.40
C LEU A 114 9.71 4.69 13.50
N ASN A 115 9.09 3.52 13.55
CA ASN A 115 9.38 2.44 12.62
C ASN A 115 8.13 2.12 11.80
N LEU A 116 8.10 2.60 10.55
CA LEU A 116 6.98 2.36 9.65
C LEU A 116 6.77 0.89 9.32
N MET A 117 7.82 0.07 9.37
CA MET A 117 7.76 -1.37 9.09
C MET A 117 7.23 -2.19 10.26
N ARG A 118 7.17 -1.61 11.47
CA ARG A 118 6.58 -2.28 12.63
C ARG A 118 5.05 -2.40 12.43
N PRO A 119 4.45 -3.56 12.75
CA PRO A 119 3.01 -3.74 12.74
C PRO A 119 2.26 -2.68 13.56
N MET A 120 1.02 -2.39 13.17
CA MET A 120 0.19 -1.40 13.84
C MET A 120 -0.16 -1.88 15.27
N PRO A 121 -0.01 -1.02 16.31
CA PRO A 121 -0.20 -1.44 17.71
C PRO A 121 -1.60 -1.97 18.03
N HIS A 122 -2.63 -1.51 17.32
CA HIS A 122 -4.03 -1.78 17.65
C HIS A 122 -4.52 -3.14 17.17
N ASN A 123 -4.01 -3.62 16.04
CA ASN A 123 -4.54 -4.81 15.36
C ASN A 123 -3.44 -5.73 14.79
N GLY A 124 -2.16 -5.40 14.97
CA GLY A 124 -1.03 -6.19 14.48
C GLY A 124 -0.93 -6.28 12.95
N GLN A 125 -1.76 -5.56 12.20
CA GLN A 125 -1.69 -5.57 10.74
C GLN A 125 -0.49 -4.74 10.28
N LEU A 126 0.05 -5.11 9.11
CA LEU A 126 1.08 -4.31 8.46
C LEU A 126 0.48 -2.97 8.03
N ARG A 127 1.23 -1.90 8.32
CA ARG A 127 0.88 -0.55 7.88
C ARG A 127 0.90 -0.48 6.36
N ARG A 128 0.09 0.40 5.79
CA ARG A 128 0.11 0.70 4.35
C ARG A 128 -0.04 2.18 4.11
N ARG A 129 0.59 2.70 3.05
CA ARG A 129 0.41 4.10 2.62
C ARG A 129 -0.89 4.19 1.82
N ILE A 130 -1.80 5.06 2.25
CA ILE A 130 -3.08 5.32 1.58
C ILE A 130 -2.91 6.41 0.52
N SER A 131 -2.26 7.52 0.89
CA SER A 131 -2.04 8.63 -0.03
C SER A 131 -0.80 9.45 0.33
N GLU A 132 -0.27 10.15 -0.67
CA GLU A 132 0.82 11.11 -0.56
C GLU A 132 0.41 12.36 -1.34
N GLY A 133 0.62 13.55 -0.77
CA GLY A 133 0.31 14.80 -1.44
C GLY A 133 1.02 16.00 -0.82
N ASP A 134 1.22 17.04 -1.61
CA ASP A 134 1.78 18.31 -1.14
C ASP A 134 0.67 19.15 -0.50
N VAL A 135 0.94 19.66 0.70
CA VAL A 135 -0.02 20.39 1.53
C VAL A 135 0.63 21.64 2.12
N ARG A 136 -0.20 22.63 2.45
CA ARG A 136 0.20 23.78 3.26
C ARG A 136 -0.51 23.74 4.60
N PHE A 137 0.23 23.93 5.68
CA PHE A 137 -0.36 24.05 7.01
C PHE A 137 0.05 25.36 7.67
N LYS A 138 -0.82 25.89 8.51
CA LYS A 138 -0.57 27.09 9.31
C LYS A 138 -0.09 26.65 10.70
N ASP A 139 1.06 27.16 11.09
CA ASP A 139 1.65 26.86 12.40
C ASP A 139 0.97 27.65 13.52
N GLU A 140 1.28 27.34 14.78
CA GLU A 140 0.74 28.02 15.98
C GLU A 140 1.00 29.53 15.96
N LYS A 141 2.12 29.95 15.32
CA LYS A 141 2.50 31.36 15.10
C LYS A 141 1.81 32.01 13.90
N GLY A 142 0.87 31.32 13.26
CA GLY A 142 0.13 31.79 12.10
C GLY A 142 0.89 31.77 10.77
N LYS A 143 2.11 31.23 10.73
CA LYS A 143 2.94 31.12 9.53
C LYS A 143 2.52 29.92 8.68
N TRP A 144 2.33 30.14 7.38
CA TRP A 144 2.11 29.07 6.41
C TRP A 144 3.42 28.34 6.09
N ASN A 145 3.40 27.01 6.09
CA ASN A 145 4.52 26.16 5.75
C ASN A 145 4.11 25.10 4.72
N ASP A 146 4.96 24.92 3.72
CA ASP A 146 4.88 23.84 2.74
C ASP A 146 5.35 22.52 3.34
N ALA A 147 4.56 21.47 3.15
CA ALA A 147 4.86 20.13 3.61
C ALA A 147 4.33 19.08 2.63
N LYS A 148 4.87 17.88 2.76
CA LYS A 148 4.36 16.66 2.15
C LYS A 148 3.61 15.87 3.22
N CYS A 149 2.36 15.57 2.92
CA CYS A 149 1.48 14.78 3.75
C CYS A 149 1.54 13.32 3.31
N LEU A 150 1.87 12.42 4.22
CA LEU A 150 1.83 10.98 4.02
C LEU A 150 0.76 10.40 4.93
N LEU A 151 -0.31 9.88 4.33
CA LEU A 151 -1.40 9.21 5.03
C LEU A 151 -1.16 7.70 5.01
N PHE A 152 -1.14 7.09 6.18
CA PHE A 152 -1.07 5.65 6.39
C PHE A 152 -2.38 5.13 6.99
N THR A 153 -2.47 3.82 7.22
CA THR A 153 -3.64 3.16 7.81
C THR A 153 -3.93 3.55 9.27
N ASP A 154 -2.91 3.96 10.03
CA ASP A 154 -3.02 4.34 11.44
C ASP A 154 -2.30 5.67 11.79
N LEU A 155 -1.52 6.21 10.86
CA LEU A 155 -0.68 7.39 11.08
C LEU A 155 -0.85 8.42 9.96
N LEU A 156 -0.60 9.68 10.30
CA LEU A 156 -0.43 10.80 9.38
C LEU A 156 0.92 11.45 9.67
N LEU A 157 1.77 11.54 8.65
CA LEU A 157 3.07 12.20 8.76
C LEU A 157 3.08 13.49 7.94
N LEU A 158 3.62 14.55 8.53
CA LEU A 158 3.95 15.79 7.85
C LEU A 158 5.46 15.88 7.74
N ALA A 159 5.97 15.86 6.52
CA ALA A 159 7.39 15.89 6.24
C ALA A 159 7.74 17.02 5.26
N LYS A 160 9.00 17.45 5.26
CA LYS A 160 9.56 18.34 4.25
C LYS A 160 10.64 17.59 3.48
N SER A 161 10.71 17.81 2.17
CA SER A 161 11.82 17.32 1.37
C SER A 161 13.14 17.94 1.85
N SER A 162 14.14 17.10 2.09
CA SER A 162 15.49 17.46 2.52
C SER A 162 16.50 17.07 1.42
N LYS A 163 17.80 17.00 1.75
CA LYS A 163 18.87 16.68 0.79
C LYS A 163 18.76 15.22 0.31
N ARG A 164 19.02 14.94 -0.98
CA ARG A 164 19.05 13.57 -1.55
C ARG A 164 17.72 12.79 -1.41
N ASN A 165 16.58 13.40 -1.77
CA ASN A 165 15.24 12.76 -1.75
C ASN A 165 14.75 12.25 -0.39
N SER A 166 15.42 12.64 0.68
CA SER A 166 15.04 12.30 2.04
C SER A 166 13.89 13.20 2.54
N LEU A 167 13.17 12.71 3.54
CA LEU A 167 12.00 13.35 4.13
C LEU A 167 12.26 13.60 5.61
N ARG A 168 12.31 14.87 5.99
CA ARG A 168 12.45 15.28 7.39
C ARG A 168 11.07 15.55 7.98
N LEU A 169 10.74 14.90 9.09
CA LEU A 169 9.48 15.12 9.79
C LEU A 169 9.42 16.56 10.36
N LEU A 170 8.30 17.24 10.13
CA LEU A 170 8.02 18.59 10.65
C LEU A 170 7.26 18.57 11.96
N ARG A 171 6.46 17.52 12.18
CA ARG A 171 5.67 17.29 13.40
C ARG A 171 5.83 15.82 13.82
N PRO A 172 5.63 15.51 15.11
CA PRO A 172 5.53 14.13 15.56
C PRO A 172 4.44 13.36 14.77
N PRO A 173 4.59 12.05 14.56
CA PRO A 173 3.58 11.22 13.91
C PRO A 173 2.21 11.37 14.55
N LEU A 174 1.21 11.76 13.77
CA LEU A 174 -0.15 11.95 14.24
C LEU A 174 -0.91 10.64 14.10
N ARG A 175 -1.51 10.15 15.18
CA ARG A 175 -2.31 8.93 15.10
C ARG A 175 -3.71 9.21 14.60
N LEU A 176 -4.19 8.42 13.64
CA LEU A 176 -5.51 8.63 13.02
C LEU A 176 -6.67 8.43 14.00
N ASP A 177 -6.51 7.56 15.02
CA ASP A 177 -7.55 7.31 16.03
C ASP A 177 -7.82 8.51 16.95
N ARG A 178 -6.93 9.51 16.95
CA ARG A 178 -7.03 10.72 17.79
C ARG A 178 -7.24 11.99 16.98
N LEU A 179 -7.35 11.90 15.66
CA LEU A 179 -7.58 13.07 14.81
C LEU A 179 -9.06 13.43 14.78
N VAL A 180 -9.33 14.73 14.90
CA VAL A 180 -10.66 15.31 14.72
C VAL A 180 -10.61 16.22 13.50
N LEU A 181 -11.56 16.03 12.58
CA LEU A 181 -11.63 16.80 11.34
C LEU A 181 -12.68 17.91 11.48
N HIS A 182 -12.23 19.15 11.31
CA HIS A 182 -13.13 20.30 11.22
C HIS A 182 -12.95 20.97 9.86
N LYS A 183 -14.04 21.06 9.10
CA LYS A 183 -14.04 21.85 7.87
C LYS A 183 -14.02 23.33 8.26
N LEU A 184 -12.97 24.03 7.84
CA LEU A 184 -12.93 25.49 8.00
C LEU A 184 -13.90 26.11 7.00
N SER A 185 -14.66 27.11 7.44
CA SER A 185 -15.49 27.91 6.53
C SER A 185 -14.56 28.72 5.63
N ASP A 186 -14.85 28.75 4.33
CA ASP A 186 -14.10 29.59 3.42
C ASP A 186 -14.29 31.06 3.82
N PRO A 187 -13.21 31.84 3.99
CA PRO A 187 -13.31 33.27 4.31
C PRO A 187 -13.92 34.11 3.18
N ASN A 188 -14.26 33.51 2.03
CA ASN A 188 -14.84 34.17 0.86
C ASN A 188 -16.29 33.75 0.57
N SER A 189 -17.02 33.17 1.53
CA SER A 189 -18.45 32.88 1.40
C SER A 189 -19.32 34.03 1.95
N THR A 190 -19.24 35.20 1.32
CA THR A 190 -20.23 36.30 1.42
C THR A 190 -20.25 37.06 0.12
#